data_AF-A0A920RX04-F1
#
_entry.id   AF-A0A920RX04-F1
#
_cell.length_a   1.000
_cell.length_b   1.000
_cell.length_c   1.000
_cell.angle_alpha   90.00
_cell.angle_beta   90.00
_cell.angle_gamma   90.00
#
_symmetry.space_group_name_H-M   'P 1'
#
loop_
_entity.id
_entity.type
_entity.pdbx_description
1 polymer ?
#
loop_
_entity_poly.entity_id
_entity_poly.type
_entity_poly.pdbx_seq_one_letter_code
_entity_poly.pdbx_strand_id
1 'polypeptide(L)'
;MMGWDLDAPVWYPDYDAVEGVQDPFIETWIGEYFSEKIKVTEGFYSNVPGQTKHLKNTMPRVARNGYRNIILAKPITDHNVYANNFWDLHLSLQSLCRAQFDVKDFNINQVRMYGRTPEYNYMMHQNLERHLEHIEPGSEVSVIYTTFGLPWPGSNPIGPMANASPFINEVFHKNAYLNFLSFKRYIEQNENDHKITFFKTGGSGTEDARTNNLYSFCIIQRNSARLLGRPSSFYKP
;
A
#
# COMPACT_ATOMS: atom_id res chain seq x y z
N MET A 1 37.28 -8.85 3.83
CA MET A 1 36.56 -8.03 2.83
C MET A 1 35.82 -8.99 1.94
N MET A 2 34.49 -9.06 2.06
CA MET A 2 33.67 -9.93 1.21
C MET A 2 33.48 -9.25 -0.14
N GLY A 3 33.97 -9.88 -1.20
CA GLY A 3 33.92 -9.36 -2.57
C GLY A 3 32.49 -9.29 -3.08
N TRP A 4 32.06 -8.08 -3.44
CA TRP A 4 30.87 -7.82 -4.22
C TRP A 4 31.36 -7.37 -5.59
N ASP A 5 31.11 -8.20 -6.60
CA ASP A 5 31.32 -7.85 -8.00
C ASP A 5 30.10 -7.03 -8.45
N LEU A 6 30.32 -5.75 -8.74
CA LEU A 6 29.28 -4.81 -9.15
C LEU A 6 28.73 -5.11 -10.55
N ASP A 7 29.45 -5.91 -11.33
CA ASP A 7 29.10 -6.27 -12.69
C ASP A 7 28.48 -7.68 -12.78
N ALA A 8 28.36 -8.38 -11.64
CA ALA A 8 27.70 -9.67 -11.59
C ALA A 8 26.19 -9.51 -11.91
N PRO A 9 25.63 -10.32 -12.84
CA PRO A 9 24.19 -10.32 -13.09
C PRO A 9 23.45 -10.71 -11.81
N VAL A 10 22.52 -9.86 -11.39
CA VAL A 10 21.63 -10.15 -10.26
C VAL A 10 20.76 -11.34 -10.65
N TRP A 11 20.84 -12.43 -9.89
CA TRP A 11 19.95 -13.57 -10.08
C TRP A 11 18.53 -13.16 -9.66
N TYR A 12 17.62 -13.13 -10.63
CA TYR A 12 16.19 -12.94 -10.42
C TYR A 12 15.48 -14.27 -10.60
N PRO A 13 14.65 -14.72 -9.65
CA PRO A 13 13.69 -15.79 -9.91
C PRO A 13 12.71 -15.34 -11.00
N ASP A 14 12.44 -16.19 -11.99
CA ASP A 14 11.58 -15.87 -13.15
C ASP A 14 10.16 -15.40 -12.78
N TYR A 15 9.69 -15.68 -11.56
CA TYR A 15 8.38 -15.21 -11.06
C TYR A 15 8.41 -13.77 -10.49
N ASP A 16 9.58 -13.24 -10.12
CA ASP A 16 9.76 -11.85 -9.66
C ASP A 16 10.09 -10.92 -10.86
N ALA A 17 10.21 -11.47 -12.08
CA ALA A 17 10.48 -10.76 -13.33
C ALA A 17 9.21 -10.20 -14.02
N VAL A 18 8.15 -9.94 -13.26
CA VAL A 18 7.02 -9.19 -13.79
C VAL A 18 7.47 -7.74 -13.89
N GLU A 19 7.72 -7.26 -15.11
CA GLU A 19 7.80 -5.82 -15.39
C GLU A 19 6.68 -5.15 -14.59
N GLY A 20 7.03 -4.30 -13.62
CA GLY A 20 6.04 -3.47 -12.95
C GLY A 20 5.47 -2.58 -14.03
N VAL A 21 4.34 -2.99 -14.61
CA VAL A 21 3.70 -2.29 -15.73
C VAL A 21 3.44 -0.87 -15.25
N GLN A 22 4.28 0.04 -15.71
CA GLN A 22 4.04 1.47 -15.64
C GLN A 22 2.70 1.66 -16.32
N ASP A 23 1.65 2.07 -15.59
CA ASP A 23 0.33 2.22 -16.21
C ASP A 23 0.42 3.39 -17.20
N PRO A 24 0.51 3.12 -18.53
CA PRO A 24 0.74 4.17 -19.50
C PRO A 24 -0.49 5.07 -19.62
N PHE A 25 -1.65 4.63 -19.10
CA PHE A 25 -2.86 5.43 -19.02
C PHE A 25 -2.69 6.68 -18.15
N ILE A 26 -2.08 6.55 -16.96
CA ILE A 26 -1.96 7.70 -16.03
C ILE A 26 -0.98 8.74 -16.58
N GLU A 27 0.16 8.31 -17.12
CA GLU A 27 1.13 9.23 -17.72
C GLU A 27 0.53 9.95 -18.94
N THR A 28 -0.17 9.21 -19.80
CA THR A 28 -0.85 9.76 -20.98
C THR A 28 -1.94 10.72 -20.57
N TRP A 29 -2.82 10.35 -19.63
CA TRP A 29 -3.90 11.20 -19.15
C TRP A 29 -3.36 12.50 -18.52
N ILE A 30 -2.34 12.43 -17.66
CA ILE A 30 -1.77 13.67 -17.10
C ILE A 30 -1.08 14.51 -18.19
N GLY A 31 -0.41 13.86 -19.15
CA GLY A 31 0.18 14.53 -20.31
C GLY A 31 -0.86 15.27 -21.15
N GLU A 32 -1.96 14.60 -21.51
CA GLU A 32 -3.03 15.18 -22.32
C GLU A 32 -3.70 16.37 -21.61
N TYR A 33 -3.98 16.24 -20.32
CA TYR A 33 -4.75 17.26 -19.58
C TYR A 33 -3.89 18.40 -18.99
N PHE A 34 -2.60 18.16 -18.73
CA PHE A 34 -1.76 19.10 -17.96
C PHE A 34 -0.34 19.34 -18.52
N SER A 35 0.02 18.78 -19.67
CA SER A 35 1.41 18.75 -20.22
C SER A 35 2.17 20.07 -20.17
N GLU A 36 1.52 21.21 -20.40
CA GLU A 36 2.21 22.51 -20.41
C GLU A 36 2.47 23.09 -19.01
N LYS A 37 1.81 22.56 -17.97
CA LYS A 37 1.80 23.16 -16.62
C LYS A 37 2.32 22.23 -15.53
N ILE A 38 2.23 20.91 -15.73
CA ILE A 38 2.58 19.91 -14.72
C ILE A 38 3.48 18.85 -15.35
N LYS A 39 4.61 18.59 -14.70
CA LYS A 39 5.48 17.46 -15.03
C LYS A 39 5.35 16.38 -13.96
N VAL A 40 5.00 15.17 -14.39
CA VAL A 40 4.99 13.98 -13.54
C VAL A 40 6.33 13.26 -13.65
N THR A 41 6.82 12.79 -12.50
CA THR A 41 7.98 11.90 -12.45
C THR A 41 7.86 10.99 -11.23
N GLU A 42 8.38 9.78 -11.38
CA GLU A 42 8.42 8.80 -10.29
C GLU A 42 9.66 8.96 -9.41
N GLY A 43 9.53 8.52 -8.16
CA GLY A 43 10.59 8.49 -7.18
C GLY A 43 10.32 7.45 -6.10
N PHE A 44 10.98 6.30 -6.20
CA PHE A 44 10.81 5.20 -5.25
C PHE A 44 11.78 5.35 -4.07
N TYR A 45 11.34 4.96 -2.87
CA TYR A 45 12.21 4.90 -1.68
C TYR A 45 13.14 3.67 -1.71
N SER A 46 12.66 2.55 -2.28
CA SER A 46 13.45 1.35 -2.59
C SER A 46 13.56 1.24 -4.09
N ASN A 47 14.79 1.19 -4.62
CA ASN A 47 15.01 1.09 -6.05
C ASN A 47 15.36 -0.34 -6.47
N VAL A 48 14.89 -0.72 -7.64
CA VAL A 48 15.42 -1.86 -8.39
C VAL A 48 16.36 -1.26 -9.45
N PRO A 49 17.68 -1.50 -9.38
CA PRO A 49 18.62 -0.97 -10.35
C PRO A 49 18.18 -1.27 -11.79
N GLY A 50 18.26 -0.27 -12.66
CA GLY A 50 17.84 -0.39 -14.07
C GLY A 50 16.33 -0.31 -14.33
N GLN A 51 15.48 -0.49 -13.31
CA GLN A 51 14.02 -0.51 -13.49
C GLN A 51 13.32 0.71 -12.88
N THR A 52 13.72 1.15 -11.68
CA THR A 52 13.02 2.26 -10.99
C THR A 52 13.92 3.44 -10.66
N LYS A 53 13.35 4.65 -10.71
CA LYS A 53 14.04 5.89 -10.33
C LYS A 53 14.00 6.06 -8.82
N HIS A 54 15.16 6.08 -8.18
CA HIS A 54 15.22 6.37 -6.75
C HIS A 54 14.89 7.85 -6.48
N LEU A 55 13.99 8.12 -5.51
CA LEU A 55 13.61 9.46 -5.06
C LEU A 55 14.82 10.39 -4.79
N LYS A 56 15.91 9.84 -4.23
CA LYS A 56 17.16 10.57 -3.95
C LYS A 56 17.83 11.15 -5.21
N ASN A 57 17.54 10.58 -6.37
CA ASN A 57 18.05 11.04 -7.67
C ASN A 57 17.01 11.87 -8.42
N THR A 58 15.72 11.58 -8.23
CA THR A 58 14.62 12.33 -8.85
C THR A 58 14.56 13.77 -8.35
N MET A 59 14.59 13.99 -7.03
CA MET A 59 14.43 15.34 -6.45
C MET A 59 15.50 16.35 -6.93
N PRO A 60 16.80 16.00 -6.98
CA PRO A 60 17.81 16.93 -7.48
C PRO A 60 17.66 17.20 -8.97
N ARG A 61 17.16 16.24 -9.77
CA ARG A 61 16.88 16.46 -11.21
C ARG A 61 15.71 17.43 -11.39
N VAL A 62 14.64 17.26 -10.62
CA VAL A 62 13.50 18.20 -10.56
C VAL A 62 14.00 19.61 -10.23
N ALA A 63 14.84 19.74 -9.20
CA ALA A 63 15.42 21.03 -8.81
C ALA A 63 16.31 21.67 -9.89
N ARG A 64 17.21 20.89 -10.51
CA ARG A 64 18.09 21.37 -11.60
C ARG A 64 17.32 21.81 -12.85
N ASN A 65 16.17 21.20 -13.10
CA ASN A 65 15.28 21.58 -14.19
C ASN A 65 14.41 22.81 -13.88
N GLY A 66 14.64 23.50 -12.76
CA GLY A 66 13.98 24.77 -12.42
C GLY A 66 12.65 24.63 -11.67
N TYR A 67 12.16 23.42 -11.41
CA TYR A 67 10.92 23.23 -10.65
C TYR A 67 11.12 23.57 -9.17
N ARG A 68 10.19 24.35 -8.60
CA ARG A 68 10.20 24.78 -7.19
C ARG A 68 8.90 24.46 -6.45
N ASN A 69 7.78 24.41 -7.16
CA ASN A 69 6.51 23.91 -6.62
C ASN A 69 6.43 22.41 -6.90
N ILE A 70 6.39 21.60 -5.83
CA ILE A 70 6.46 20.14 -5.93
C ILE A 70 5.30 19.55 -5.13
N ILE A 71 4.59 18.61 -5.75
CA ILE A 71 3.55 17.83 -5.09
C ILE A 71 4.03 16.39 -5.00
N LEU A 72 4.24 15.90 -3.78
CA LEU A 72 4.54 14.50 -3.52
C LEU A 72 3.21 13.74 -3.40
N ALA A 73 2.90 12.93 -4.41
CA ALA A 73 1.73 12.07 -4.43
C ALA A 73 2.19 10.61 -4.39
N LYS A 74 1.58 9.82 -3.50
CA LYS A 74 1.89 8.41 -3.36
C LYS A 74 0.75 7.57 -3.92
N PRO A 75 1.00 6.57 -4.79
CA PRO A 75 -0.04 5.75 -5.39
C PRO A 75 -0.52 4.64 -4.44
N ILE A 76 -0.73 4.95 -3.16
CA ILE A 76 -1.29 4.01 -2.18
C ILE A 76 -2.38 4.68 -1.37
N THR A 77 -3.33 3.89 -0.89
CA THR A 77 -4.53 4.38 -0.21
C THR A 77 -4.41 4.44 1.31
N ASP A 78 -3.26 4.01 1.84
CA ASP A 78 -2.94 4.08 3.26
C ASP A 78 -2.27 5.43 3.59
N HIS A 79 -2.94 6.24 4.40
CA HIS A 79 -2.30 7.38 5.02
C HIS A 79 -1.38 6.92 6.15
N ASN A 80 -0.16 6.57 5.78
CA ASN A 80 0.88 6.15 6.69
C ASN A 80 1.75 7.36 7.08
N VAL A 81 1.70 7.76 8.35
CA VAL A 81 2.43 8.94 8.86
C VAL A 81 3.94 8.79 8.66
N TYR A 82 4.48 7.60 8.88
CA TYR A 82 5.89 7.32 8.69
C TYR A 82 6.30 7.32 7.23
N ALA A 83 5.54 6.68 6.34
CA ALA A 83 5.85 6.73 4.92
C ALA A 83 5.78 8.17 4.38
N ASN A 84 4.73 8.90 4.71
CA ASN A 84 4.53 10.25 4.22
C ASN A 84 5.62 11.20 4.75
N ASN A 85 5.92 11.17 6.04
CA ASN A 85 6.86 12.13 6.62
C ASN A 85 8.31 11.70 6.43
N PHE A 86 8.64 10.43 6.68
CA PHE A 86 10.03 9.97 6.67
C PHE A 86 10.49 9.60 5.26
N TRP A 87 9.76 8.72 4.58
CA TRP A 87 10.19 8.19 3.29
C TRP A 87 9.92 9.12 2.12
N ASP A 88 8.84 9.90 2.16
CA ASP A 88 8.51 10.80 1.06
C ASP A 88 9.08 12.21 1.33
N LEU A 89 8.60 12.90 2.37
CA LEU A 89 8.98 14.30 2.63
C LEU A 89 10.44 14.46 3.06
N HIS A 90 10.85 13.85 4.17
CA HIS A 90 12.19 14.04 4.73
C HIS A 90 13.28 13.47 3.82
N LEU A 91 13.01 12.37 3.12
CA LEU A 91 13.95 11.85 2.14
C LEU A 91 14.13 12.81 0.95
N SER A 92 13.05 13.45 0.51
CA SER A 92 13.09 14.48 -0.54
C SER A 92 13.89 15.69 -0.10
N LEU A 93 13.63 16.21 1.11
CA LEU A 93 14.37 17.34 1.69
C LEU A 93 15.85 17.02 1.88
N GLN A 94 16.16 15.83 2.42
CA GLN A 94 17.54 15.36 2.57
C GLN A 94 18.25 15.27 1.22
N SER A 95 17.56 14.77 0.20
CA SER A 95 18.11 14.66 -1.16
C SER A 95 18.43 16.02 -1.77
N LEU A 96 17.54 17.01 -1.63
CA LEU A 96 17.78 18.39 -2.06
C LEU A 96 18.97 19.02 -1.33
N CYS A 97 18.99 18.90 0.00
CA CYS A 97 20.07 19.43 0.83
C CYS A 97 21.43 18.82 0.47
N ARG A 98 21.50 17.49 0.27
CA ARG A 98 22.73 16.80 -0.18
C ARG A 98 23.19 17.21 -1.57
N ALA A 99 22.26 17.64 -2.42
CA ALA A 99 22.56 18.20 -3.73
C ALA A 99 22.86 19.71 -3.69
N GLN A 100 23.07 20.28 -2.50
CA GLN A 100 23.44 21.68 -2.26
C GLN A 100 22.35 22.70 -2.63
N PHE A 101 21.08 22.30 -2.63
CA PHE A 101 19.96 23.23 -2.72
C PHE A 101 19.52 23.71 -1.34
N ASP A 102 19.13 24.99 -1.22
CA ASP A 102 18.39 25.45 -0.04
C ASP A 102 16.95 24.94 -0.13
N VAL A 103 16.56 24.12 0.85
CA VAL A 103 15.20 23.54 0.91
C VAL A 103 14.12 24.61 1.09
N LYS A 104 14.46 25.81 1.56
CA LYS A 104 13.53 26.94 1.71
C LYS A 104 13.08 27.52 0.36
N ASP A 105 13.82 27.26 -0.71
CA ASP A 105 13.46 27.72 -2.06
C ASP A 105 12.35 26.86 -2.69
N PHE A 106 11.93 25.77 -2.04
CA PHE A 106 10.98 24.80 -2.56
C PHE A 106 9.67 24.83 -1.79
N ASN A 107 8.57 24.95 -2.52
CA ASN A 107 7.22 24.76 -2.00
C ASN A 107 6.82 23.30 -2.20
N ILE A 108 7.05 22.46 -1.19
CA ILE A 108 6.76 21.03 -1.24
C ILE A 108 5.45 20.76 -0.49
N ASN A 109 4.44 20.28 -1.23
CA ASN A 109 3.17 19.84 -0.68
C ASN A 109 3.03 18.33 -0.85
N GLN A 110 2.20 17.69 -0.02
CA GLN A 110 1.94 16.25 -0.10
C GLN A 110 0.45 16.00 -0.32
N VAL A 111 0.13 15.15 -1.30
CA VAL A 111 -1.21 14.58 -1.41
C VAL A 111 -1.25 13.36 -0.51
N ARG A 112 -1.89 13.52 0.64
CA ARG A 112 -2.19 12.41 1.55
C ARG A 112 -3.39 11.67 0.98
N MET A 113 -3.14 10.60 0.25
CA MET A 113 -4.21 9.75 -0.26
C MET A 113 -4.88 9.00 0.90
N TYR A 114 -6.21 8.99 0.87
CA TYR A 114 -7.05 8.21 1.77
C TYR A 114 -7.92 7.31 0.91
N GLY A 115 -7.91 6.00 1.16
CA GLY A 115 -8.80 5.02 0.50
C GLY A 115 -10.25 5.13 0.95
N ARG A 116 -10.79 6.34 0.97
CA ARG A 116 -12.15 6.68 1.43
C ARG A 116 -12.83 7.64 0.47
N THR A 117 -12.25 7.90 -0.70
CA THR A 117 -12.92 8.71 -1.71
C THR A 117 -14.00 7.87 -2.40
N PRO A 118 -15.05 8.51 -2.95
CA PRO A 118 -16.06 7.80 -3.73
C PRO A 118 -15.46 6.98 -4.87
N GLU A 119 -14.45 7.52 -5.56
CA GLU A 119 -13.79 6.87 -6.69
C GLU A 119 -13.04 5.61 -6.26
N TYR A 120 -12.35 5.66 -5.11
CA TYR A 120 -11.68 4.48 -4.58
C TYR A 120 -12.66 3.38 -4.20
N ASN A 121 -13.75 3.73 -3.51
CA ASN A 121 -14.75 2.74 -3.12
C ASN A 121 -15.46 2.15 -4.35
N TYR A 122 -15.74 2.97 -5.36
CA TYR A 122 -16.29 2.52 -6.64
C TYR A 122 -15.34 1.54 -7.34
N MET A 123 -14.04 1.87 -7.46
CA MET A 123 -13.04 0.97 -8.04
C MET A 123 -12.94 -0.36 -7.29
N MET A 124 -12.98 -0.32 -5.96
CA MET A 124 -12.97 -1.52 -5.12
C MET A 124 -14.24 -2.37 -5.30
N HIS A 125 -15.41 -1.74 -5.44
CA HIS A 125 -16.67 -2.44 -5.69
C HIS A 125 -16.69 -3.06 -7.07
N GLN A 126 -16.27 -2.33 -8.11
CA GLN A 126 -16.10 -2.86 -9.47
C GLN A 126 -15.15 -4.08 -9.52
N ASN A 127 -14.10 -4.07 -8.70
CA ASN A 127 -13.22 -5.24 -8.60
C ASN A 127 -13.90 -6.41 -7.87
N LEU A 128 -14.72 -6.13 -6.85
CA LEU A 128 -15.52 -7.15 -6.16
C LEU A 128 -16.59 -7.74 -7.09
N GLU A 129 -17.30 -6.92 -7.87
CA GLU A 129 -18.36 -7.34 -8.80
C GLU A 129 -17.87 -8.40 -9.79
N ARG A 130 -16.65 -8.25 -10.32
CA ARG A 130 -16.01 -9.25 -11.19
C ARG A 130 -15.90 -10.65 -10.56
N HIS A 131 -15.81 -10.72 -9.23
CA HIS A 131 -15.81 -12.00 -8.51
C HIS A 131 -17.23 -12.47 -8.17
N LEU A 132 -18.13 -11.53 -7.87
CA LEU A 132 -19.53 -11.81 -7.61
C LEU A 132 -20.28 -12.34 -8.84
N GLU A 133 -19.89 -11.94 -10.05
CA GLU A 133 -20.43 -12.47 -11.33
C GLU A 133 -20.33 -14.00 -11.46
N HIS A 134 -19.43 -14.62 -10.70
CA HIS A 134 -19.24 -16.07 -10.67
C HIS A 134 -19.97 -16.77 -9.51
N ILE A 135 -20.77 -16.03 -8.74
CA ILE A 135 -21.54 -16.51 -7.60
C ILE A 135 -23.02 -16.36 -7.94
N GLU A 136 -23.85 -17.33 -7.50
CA GLU A 136 -25.28 -17.25 -7.75
C GLU A 136 -25.90 -16.06 -7.00
N PRO A 137 -26.72 -15.23 -7.67
CA PRO A 137 -27.46 -14.15 -7.01
C PRO A 137 -28.27 -14.65 -5.82
N GLY A 138 -28.34 -13.86 -4.76
CA GLY A 138 -28.99 -14.18 -3.49
C GLY A 138 -28.15 -15.03 -2.53
N SER A 139 -27.00 -15.53 -2.96
CA SER A 139 -26.02 -16.21 -2.10
C SER A 139 -25.48 -15.28 -1.02
N GLU A 140 -25.15 -15.85 0.13
CA GLU A 140 -24.40 -15.16 1.17
C GLU A 140 -22.91 -15.17 0.82
N VAL A 141 -22.29 -13.98 0.80
CA VAL A 141 -20.88 -13.81 0.46
C VAL A 141 -20.16 -13.09 1.60
N SER A 142 -19.22 -13.81 2.21
CA SER A 142 -18.34 -13.23 3.22
C SER A 142 -17.19 -12.46 2.58
N VAL A 143 -17.07 -11.16 2.88
CA VAL A 143 -15.98 -10.33 2.38
C VAL A 143 -14.95 -10.11 3.48
N ILE A 144 -13.71 -10.57 3.23
CA ILE A 144 -12.58 -10.36 4.13
C ILE A 144 -11.72 -9.21 3.59
N TYR A 145 -11.70 -8.08 4.29
CA TYR A 145 -10.83 -6.97 3.94
C TYR A 145 -9.43 -7.21 4.54
N THR A 146 -8.44 -7.38 3.68
CA THR A 146 -7.05 -7.62 4.10
C THR A 146 -6.15 -6.48 3.67
N THR A 147 -5.35 -5.95 4.59
CA THR A 147 -4.36 -4.91 4.30
C THR A 147 -2.96 -5.31 4.81
N PHE A 148 -1.93 -4.76 4.16
CA PHE A 148 -0.61 -4.67 4.79
C PHE A 148 -0.66 -3.60 5.88
N GLY A 149 -0.14 -3.93 7.07
CA GLY A 149 -0.13 -3.00 8.19
C GLY A 149 -0.02 -3.70 9.54
N LEU A 150 0.00 -2.90 10.61
CA LEU A 150 0.01 -3.39 11.98
C LEU A 150 -1.38 -3.29 12.58
N PRO A 151 -1.76 -4.21 13.47
CA PRO A 151 -3.09 -4.26 14.02
C PRO A 151 -3.45 -3.03 14.84
N TRP A 152 -4.76 -2.82 14.97
CA TRP A 152 -5.40 -1.75 15.73
C TRP A 152 -4.64 -1.41 17.03
N PRO A 153 -4.57 -0.13 17.43
CA PRO A 153 -3.75 0.33 18.56
C PRO A 153 -3.99 -0.51 19.82
N GLY A 154 -2.90 -0.89 20.46
CA GLY A 154 -2.89 -1.68 21.69
C GLY A 154 -2.67 -3.18 21.48
N SER A 155 -2.57 -3.67 20.25
CA SER A 155 -2.21 -5.07 19.98
C SER A 155 -0.79 -5.17 19.43
N ASN A 156 0.08 -5.88 20.15
CA ASN A 156 1.34 -6.37 19.63
C ASN A 156 1.02 -7.75 19.04
N PRO A 157 0.83 -7.88 17.73
CA PRO A 157 0.34 -9.14 17.17
C PRO A 157 1.34 -10.25 17.50
N ILE A 158 0.84 -11.38 17.98
CA ILE A 158 1.61 -12.61 18.18
C ILE A 158 1.08 -13.61 17.17
N GLY A 159 1.93 -14.08 16.25
CA GLY A 159 1.55 -15.07 15.24
C GLY A 159 2.40 -15.03 13.96
N PRO A 160 2.23 -15.99 13.04
CA PRO A 160 3.06 -16.13 11.83
C PRO A 160 2.86 -14.99 10.80
N MET A 161 1.78 -14.22 10.94
CA MET A 161 1.49 -13.04 10.11
C MET A 161 1.71 -11.71 10.87
N ALA A 162 2.30 -11.78 12.06
CA ALA A 162 2.60 -10.64 12.90
C ALA A 162 4.01 -10.10 12.61
N ASN A 163 4.17 -8.78 12.60
CA ASN A 163 5.50 -8.16 12.63
C ASN A 163 5.66 -7.34 13.91
N ALA A 164 6.72 -7.62 14.67
CA ALA A 164 7.13 -6.78 15.79
C ALA A 164 7.81 -5.53 15.22
N SER A 165 7.06 -4.43 15.07
CA SER A 165 7.62 -3.14 14.68
C SER A 165 7.90 -2.27 15.92
N PRO A 166 9.15 -1.81 16.13
CA PRO A 166 9.53 -1.06 17.34
C PRO A 166 8.82 0.29 17.48
N PHE A 167 8.15 0.77 16.42
CA PHE A 167 7.41 2.05 16.40
C PHE A 167 5.92 1.86 16.11
N ILE A 168 5.39 0.65 16.33
CA ILE A 168 4.00 0.27 16.02
C ILE A 168 3.01 1.37 16.44
N ASN A 169 3.07 1.84 17.68
CA ASN A 169 2.16 2.82 18.27
C ASN A 169 2.23 4.23 17.66
N GLU A 170 3.34 4.55 16.99
CA GLU A 170 3.66 5.91 16.51
C GLU A 170 3.47 6.05 14.98
N VAL A 171 3.31 4.93 14.26
CA VAL A 171 3.64 4.87 12.83
C VAL A 171 2.48 4.42 11.91
N PHE A 172 1.49 3.61 12.36
CA PHE A 172 0.61 2.86 11.43
C PHE A 172 -0.92 2.82 11.67
N HIS A 173 -1.50 3.61 12.58
CA HIS A 173 -2.66 3.06 13.29
C HIS A 173 -4.09 3.47 12.94
N LYS A 174 -4.37 4.23 11.87
CA LYS A 174 -5.76 4.69 11.67
C LYS A 174 -6.37 4.52 10.29
N ASN A 175 -5.60 4.41 9.21
CA ASN A 175 -6.20 4.66 7.90
C ASN A 175 -6.74 3.41 7.22
N ALA A 176 -6.03 2.28 7.25
CA ALA A 176 -6.52 1.08 6.57
C ALA A 176 -7.85 0.55 7.14
N TYR A 177 -8.07 0.62 8.46
CA TYR A 177 -9.36 0.25 9.06
C TYR A 177 -10.47 1.23 8.71
N LEU A 178 -10.17 2.54 8.64
CA LEU A 178 -11.15 3.54 8.21
C LEU A 178 -11.47 3.42 6.71
N ASN A 179 -10.52 2.98 5.89
CA ASN A 179 -10.75 2.62 4.48
C ASN A 179 -11.69 1.42 4.41
N PHE A 180 -11.46 0.38 5.23
CA PHE A 180 -12.38 -0.76 5.34
C PHE A 180 -13.79 -0.31 5.72
N LEU A 181 -13.96 0.52 6.76
CA LEU A 181 -15.29 0.99 7.15
C LEU A 181 -15.97 1.80 6.05
N SER A 182 -15.21 2.61 5.31
CA SER A 182 -15.73 3.35 4.16
C SER A 182 -16.20 2.42 3.06
N PHE A 183 -15.40 1.40 2.73
CA PHE A 183 -15.74 0.44 1.68
C PHE A 183 -16.89 -0.49 2.08
N LYS A 184 -16.93 -0.96 3.33
CA LYS A 184 -18.05 -1.70 3.92
C LYS A 184 -19.36 -0.96 3.70
N ARG A 185 -19.41 0.31 4.11
CA ARG A 185 -20.60 1.17 3.92
C ARG A 185 -20.97 1.37 2.45
N TYR A 186 -19.97 1.48 1.58
CA TYR A 186 -20.20 1.62 0.15
C TYR A 186 -20.85 0.35 -0.42
N ILE A 187 -20.34 -0.84 -0.11
CA ILE A 187 -20.92 -2.10 -0.57
C ILE A 187 -22.35 -2.26 -0.02
N GLU A 188 -22.57 -2.01 1.27
CA GLU A 188 -23.90 -2.07 1.89
C GLU A 188 -24.95 -1.17 1.21
N GLN A 189 -24.52 -0.12 0.51
CA GLN A 189 -25.39 0.81 -0.21
C GLN A 189 -25.57 0.47 -1.69
N ASN A 190 -24.61 -0.24 -2.31
CA ASN A 190 -24.53 -0.37 -3.77
C ASN A 190 -24.63 -1.82 -4.26
N GLU A 191 -24.33 -2.82 -3.44
CA GLU A 191 -24.48 -4.24 -3.78
C GLU A 191 -25.85 -4.76 -3.34
N ASN A 192 -26.69 -5.13 -4.31
CA ASN A 192 -28.07 -5.57 -4.06
C ASN A 192 -28.34 -7.01 -4.49
N ASP A 193 -27.48 -7.61 -5.30
CA ASP A 193 -27.71 -8.93 -5.87
C ASP A 193 -27.22 -10.04 -4.93
N HIS A 194 -26.26 -9.74 -4.06
CA HIS A 194 -25.68 -10.68 -3.09
C HIS A 194 -25.92 -10.25 -1.64
N LYS A 195 -26.05 -11.21 -0.74
CA LYS A 195 -26.10 -10.94 0.69
C LYS A 195 -24.68 -10.84 1.23
N ILE A 196 -24.12 -9.63 1.17
CA ILE A 196 -22.76 -9.38 1.65
C ILE A 196 -22.73 -9.40 3.18
N THR A 197 -21.82 -10.21 3.74
CA THR A 197 -21.56 -10.24 5.18
C THR A 197 -20.10 -9.93 5.46
N PHE A 198 -19.88 -9.14 6.52
CA PHE A 198 -18.57 -8.90 7.08
C PHE A 198 -18.44 -9.54 8.46
N PHE A 199 -19.39 -10.35 8.91
CA PHE A 199 -19.41 -10.83 10.29
C PHE A 199 -18.42 -11.96 10.53
N LYS A 200 -17.75 -11.92 11.68
CA LYS A 200 -16.85 -12.98 12.11
C LYS A 200 -17.57 -13.88 13.11
N THR A 201 -17.73 -15.15 12.79
CA THR A 201 -18.29 -16.14 13.72
C THR A 201 -17.52 -16.13 15.05
N GLY A 202 -18.23 -15.96 16.17
CA GLY A 202 -17.63 -15.86 17.50
C GLY A 202 -17.00 -14.51 17.85
N GLY A 203 -17.21 -13.47 17.04
CA GLY A 203 -16.87 -12.10 17.40
C GLY A 203 -17.72 -11.57 18.57
N SER A 204 -17.16 -10.67 19.38
CA SER A 204 -17.93 -9.95 20.40
C SER A 204 -18.45 -8.63 19.83
N GLY A 205 -19.73 -8.30 20.06
CA GLY A 205 -20.34 -7.03 19.67
C GLY A 205 -21.47 -7.14 18.63
N THR A 206 -22.11 -6.01 18.34
CA THR A 206 -23.19 -5.87 17.36
C THR A 206 -22.68 -5.95 15.92
N GLU A 207 -23.59 -5.95 14.94
CA GLU A 207 -23.26 -5.94 13.51
C GLU A 207 -22.41 -4.73 13.06
N ASP A 208 -22.50 -3.61 13.79
CA ASP A 208 -21.66 -2.43 13.57
C ASP A 208 -20.40 -2.40 14.47
N ALA A 209 -20.18 -3.44 15.28
CA ALA A 209 -19.06 -3.45 16.21
C ALA A 209 -17.72 -3.65 15.51
N ARG A 210 -16.73 -2.88 15.97
CA ARG A 210 -15.35 -2.92 15.46
C ARG A 210 -14.63 -4.25 15.71
N THR A 211 -15.14 -5.05 16.63
CA THR A 211 -14.61 -6.34 17.05
C THR A 211 -15.33 -7.53 16.40
N ASN A 212 -16.46 -7.28 15.73
CA ASN A 212 -17.24 -8.31 15.03
C ASN A 212 -17.21 -8.09 13.51
N ASN A 213 -16.01 -8.02 12.94
CA ASN A 213 -15.83 -7.89 11.49
C ASN A 213 -14.69 -8.76 10.92
N LEU A 214 -14.79 -9.10 9.64
CA LEU A 214 -13.80 -9.80 8.81
C LEU A 214 -12.79 -8.79 8.24
N TYR A 215 -12.00 -8.22 9.12
CA TYR A 215 -10.86 -7.36 8.77
C TYR A 215 -9.57 -7.99 9.28
N SER A 216 -8.53 -8.00 8.42
CA SER A 216 -7.26 -8.64 8.72
C SER A 216 -6.07 -7.78 8.33
N PHE A 217 -5.00 -7.88 9.13
CA PHE A 217 -3.68 -7.37 8.79
C PHE A 217 -2.78 -8.54 8.40
N CYS A 218 -2.08 -8.41 7.28
CA CYS A 218 -1.11 -9.41 6.84
C CYS A 218 0.25 -8.75 6.59
N ILE A 219 1.31 -9.28 7.21
CA ILE A 219 2.68 -9.05 6.77
C ILE A 219 3.30 -10.44 6.53
N ILE A 220 3.53 -10.78 5.27
CA ILE A 220 4.27 -12.00 4.91
C ILE A 220 5.77 -11.69 5.00
N GLN A 221 6.46 -12.32 5.95
CA GLN A 221 7.92 -12.33 5.98
C GLN A 221 8.40 -13.35 4.94
N ARG A 222 9.23 -12.95 3.96
CA ARG A 222 9.75 -13.84 2.89
C ARG A 222 10.50 -15.09 3.43
N ASN A 223 10.83 -15.16 4.72
CA ASN A 223 11.43 -16.35 5.36
C ASN A 223 10.42 -17.38 5.92
N SER A 224 9.10 -17.12 5.87
CA SER A 224 8.09 -18.01 6.47
C SER A 224 7.56 -19.09 5.50
N ALA A 225 7.91 -19.05 4.22
CA ALA A 225 7.45 -20.01 3.21
C ALA A 225 8.00 -21.44 3.39
N ARG A 226 8.79 -21.72 4.43
CA ARG A 226 9.27 -23.06 4.78
C ARG A 226 8.44 -23.79 5.86
N LEU A 227 7.39 -23.18 6.41
CA LEU A 227 6.66 -23.75 7.56
C LEU A 227 5.24 -24.28 7.26
N LEU A 228 4.75 -24.20 6.02
CA LEU A 228 3.42 -24.77 5.66
C LEU A 228 3.50 -26.10 4.89
N GLY A 229 4.59 -26.84 5.05
CA GLY A 229 4.82 -28.10 4.33
C GLY A 229 5.39 -29.21 5.20
N ARG A 230 4.71 -29.59 6.30
CA ARG A 230 4.81 -30.95 6.84
C ARG A 230 3.44 -31.42 7.33
N PRO A 231 2.87 -32.50 6.75
CA PRO A 231 1.67 -33.13 7.28
C PRO A 231 1.97 -33.67 8.68
N SER A 232 0.98 -33.50 9.56
CA SER A 232 0.88 -34.11 10.87
C SER A 232 1.00 -35.63 10.79
N SER A 233 2.04 -36.20 11.39
CA SER A 233 1.98 -37.58 11.88
C SER A 233 3.03 -37.81 12.97
N PHE A 234 2.58 -38.44 14.07
CA PHE A 234 3.35 -38.91 15.23
C PHE A 234 3.78 -37.78 16.18
N TYR A 235 3.22 -37.64 17.39
CA TYR A 235 3.15 -38.67 18.44
C TYR A 235 1.98 -38.44 19.43
N LYS A 236 1.28 -39.53 19.75
CA LYS A 236 0.72 -39.85 21.09
C LYS A 236 1.50 -41.08 21.60
N PRO A 237 1.51 -41.41 22.90
CA PRO A 237 0.93 -40.72 24.06
C PRO A 237 1.96 -39.89 24.85
#